data_AF-A0A847ETV3-F1
#
_entry.id   AF-A0A847ETV3-F1
#
_cell.length_a   1.000
_cell.length_b   1.000
_cell.length_c   1.000
_cell.angle_alpha   90.00
_cell.angle_beta   90.00
_cell.angle_gamma   90.00
#
_symmetry.space_group_name_H-M   'P 1'
#
loop_
_entity.id
_entity.type
_entity.pdbx_description
1 polymer ?
#
loop_
_entity_poly.entity_id
_entity_poly.type
_entity_poly.pdbx_seq_one_letter_code
_entity_poly.pdbx_strand_id
1 'polypeptide(L)'
;MYIAHGPISYITNEIIQKKRISKLSTHEKSVVMILSILFGVLPDVDLAILSMTNTPVFLHHKVLTHSITFYLLIWIFLLLFFQILKKILNKEGRKTFNENLFTVVHYSFLIGTLSHLFADSLFSSLRLFYPLKTEINILGRVLEKNYFASFLYSPSFAIEILSILIFLMLLIKRYIKNFKYVKYFLYTLIILAISYFGFTVYTNQNTYNMPPIVKNGEEQLDIDFDGVQDIYDIDTNNDGVINIYEYDNIKGKEFVESISNKTYLTTTLKNRWESIKFKYGAFSSYRVVSQTYLEQNLSLEPVLLNYVRKRDKIQTYSLQYSYPTLIYEYAKENGYLTIPNYELDSGKVFFILQNDKLVNMGILIDETNFVVVLEGDRRLVRHTKDEIESTYPNLIIKVLNTH
;
A
#
# COMPACT_ATOMS: atom_id res chain seq x y z
N MET A 1 8.53 2.54 -1.13
CA MET A 1 8.88 2.92 0.27
C MET A 1 8.81 4.45 0.35
N TYR A 2 8.96 5.10 1.51
CA TYR A 2 8.89 6.57 1.58
C TYR A 2 10.12 7.23 2.19
N ILE A 3 10.67 6.67 3.28
CA ILE A 3 11.73 7.37 4.04
C ILE A 3 13.04 6.60 4.13
N ALA A 4 13.04 5.30 3.83
CA ALA A 4 14.20 4.45 4.07
C ALA A 4 15.14 4.30 2.86
N HIS A 5 14.82 4.82 1.66
CA HIS A 5 15.70 4.63 0.50
C HIS A 5 17.10 5.24 0.69
N GLY A 6 17.19 6.46 1.25
CA GLY A 6 18.46 7.07 1.63
C GLY A 6 19.27 6.23 2.65
N PRO A 7 18.67 5.84 3.80
CA PRO A 7 19.25 4.88 4.74
C PRO A 7 19.73 3.57 4.10
N ILE A 8 18.92 2.94 3.23
CA ILE A 8 19.24 1.68 2.54
C ILE A 8 20.44 1.89 1.62
N SER A 9 20.48 2.97 0.87
CA SER A 9 21.61 3.33 0.02
C SER A 9 22.91 3.46 0.80
N TYR A 10 22.88 4.13 1.95
CA TYR A 10 24.06 4.23 2.82
C TYR A 10 24.51 2.86 3.35
N ILE A 11 23.57 2.06 3.88
CA ILE A 11 23.87 0.71 4.40
C ILE A 11 24.53 -0.14 3.31
N THR A 12 23.93 -0.15 2.12
CA THR A 12 24.41 -0.93 0.98
C THR A 12 25.80 -0.47 0.54
N ASN A 13 26.04 0.84 0.50
CA ASN A 13 27.35 1.41 0.21
C ASN A 13 28.42 0.99 1.23
N GLU A 14 28.12 1.07 2.53
CA GLU A 14 29.04 0.65 3.59
C GLU A 14 29.41 -0.83 3.50
N ILE A 15 28.47 -1.68 3.09
CA ILE A 15 28.69 -3.13 2.93
C ILE A 15 29.53 -3.40 1.68
N ILE A 16 29.11 -2.91 0.51
CA ILE A 16 29.74 -3.22 -0.78
C ILE A 16 31.12 -2.57 -0.89
N GLN A 17 31.25 -1.31 -0.46
CA GLN A 17 32.48 -0.53 -0.64
C GLN A 17 33.37 -0.46 0.61
N LYS A 18 33.12 -1.29 1.64
CA LYS A 18 33.79 -1.27 2.95
C LYS A 18 35.31 -1.03 2.88
N LYS A 19 36.01 -1.79 2.02
CA LYS A 19 37.48 -1.73 1.88
C LYS A 19 37.98 -0.43 1.25
N ARG A 20 37.19 0.20 0.39
CA ARG A 20 37.54 1.46 -0.27
C ARG A 20 37.23 2.64 0.65
N ILE A 21 36.04 2.63 1.26
CA ILE A 21 35.62 3.64 2.23
C ILE A 21 36.58 3.69 3.42
N SER A 22 37.09 2.55 3.91
CA SER A 22 38.02 2.53 5.04
C SER A 22 39.32 3.31 4.79
N LYS A 23 39.77 3.40 3.53
CA LYS A 23 40.99 4.12 3.11
C LYS A 23 40.82 5.64 3.04
N LEU A 24 39.58 6.13 3.04
CA LEU A 24 39.28 7.55 2.99
C LEU A 24 39.54 8.23 4.34
N SER A 25 39.86 9.52 4.30
CA SER A 25 39.91 10.40 5.47
C SER A 25 38.53 10.56 6.11
N THR A 26 38.49 11.09 7.33
CA THR A 26 37.23 11.30 8.07
C THR A 26 36.27 12.24 7.33
N HIS A 27 36.78 13.33 6.74
CA HIS A 27 35.97 14.27 5.97
C HIS A 27 35.40 13.64 4.70
N GLU A 28 36.22 12.89 3.96
CA GLU A 28 35.80 12.16 2.77
C GLU A 28 34.73 11.11 3.07
N LYS A 29 34.86 10.39 4.20
CA LYS A 29 33.82 9.46 4.68
C LYS A 29 32.48 10.16 4.91
N SER A 30 32.48 11.35 5.50
CA SER A 30 31.26 12.14 5.70
C SER A 30 30.66 12.62 4.38
N VAL A 31 31.47 13.02 3.41
CA VAL A 31 31.01 13.39 2.06
C VAL A 31 30.35 12.19 1.37
N VAL A 32 31.00 11.03 1.40
CA VAL A 32 30.45 9.78 0.83
C VAL A 32 29.14 9.39 1.51
N MET A 33 29.04 9.55 2.84
CA MET A 33 27.81 9.30 3.58
C MET A 33 26.65 10.17 3.06
N ILE A 34 26.84 11.49 3.01
CA ILE A 34 25.81 12.44 2.55
C ILE A 34 25.40 12.12 1.12
N LEU A 35 26.38 11.94 0.23
CA LEU A 35 26.11 11.63 -1.18
C LEU A 35 25.39 10.29 -1.34
N SER A 36 25.75 9.26 -0.57
CA SER A 36 25.06 7.97 -0.62
C SER A 36 23.57 8.14 -0.28
N ILE A 37 23.25 8.88 0.78
CA ILE A 37 21.85 9.16 1.16
C ILE A 37 21.13 9.90 0.02
N LEU A 38 21.73 10.95 -0.54
CA LEU A 38 21.13 11.72 -1.63
C LEU A 38 20.90 10.87 -2.89
N PHE A 39 21.86 10.05 -3.28
CA PHE A 39 21.73 9.15 -4.43
C PHE A 39 20.66 8.08 -4.22
N GLY A 40 20.41 7.68 -2.98
CA GLY A 40 19.32 6.79 -2.62
C GLY A 40 17.93 7.43 -2.67
N VAL A 41 17.81 8.76 -2.72
CA VAL A 41 16.52 9.46 -2.85
C VAL A 41 16.32 10.02 -4.26
N LEU A 42 17.40 10.09 -5.05
CA LEU A 42 17.42 10.69 -6.38
C LEU A 42 16.33 10.17 -7.34
N PRO A 43 15.94 8.88 -7.34
CA PRO A 43 14.87 8.40 -8.21
C PRO A 43 13.51 9.05 -7.96
N ASP A 44 13.18 9.37 -6.71
CA ASP A 44 11.90 9.99 -6.32
C ASP A 44 11.84 11.50 -6.58
N VAL A 45 12.88 12.10 -7.19
CA VAL A 45 12.81 13.50 -7.64
C VAL A 45 11.72 13.69 -8.70
N ASP A 46 11.34 12.61 -9.39
CA ASP A 46 10.20 12.59 -10.29
C ASP A 46 8.87 12.95 -9.62
N LEU A 47 8.66 12.68 -8.33
CA LEU A 47 7.45 13.08 -7.61
C LEU A 47 7.24 14.60 -7.69
N ALA A 48 8.33 15.37 -7.54
CA ALA A 48 8.27 16.82 -7.70
C ALA A 48 8.03 17.22 -9.16
N ILE A 49 8.67 16.55 -10.12
CA ILE A 49 8.47 16.82 -11.55
C ILE A 49 7.02 16.54 -11.97
N LEU A 50 6.47 15.39 -11.56
CA LEU A 50 5.10 14.97 -11.86
C LEU A 50 4.08 15.91 -11.22
N SER A 51 4.35 16.41 -10.01
CA SER A 51 3.49 17.42 -9.38
C SER A 51 3.43 18.75 -10.15
N MET A 52 4.41 18.99 -11.03
CA MET A 52 4.48 20.18 -11.90
C MET A 52 4.01 19.90 -13.33
N THR A 53 3.61 18.66 -13.66
CA THR A 53 3.06 18.29 -14.96
C THR A 53 1.60 17.83 -14.83
N ASN A 54 0.96 17.53 -15.95
CA ASN A 54 -0.39 16.95 -15.98
C ASN A 54 -0.37 15.41 -15.77
N THR A 55 0.72 14.86 -15.24
CA THR A 55 0.86 13.41 -15.05
C THR A 55 0.62 13.07 -13.58
N PRO A 56 -0.33 12.17 -13.27
CA PRO A 56 -0.61 11.82 -11.88
C PRO A 56 0.60 11.27 -11.13
N VAL A 57 0.79 11.73 -9.89
CA VAL A 57 1.95 11.37 -9.03
C VAL A 57 1.98 9.89 -8.68
N PHE A 58 0.83 9.21 -8.65
CA PHE A 58 0.76 7.77 -8.41
C PHE A 58 1.38 6.91 -9.53
N LEU A 59 1.73 7.52 -10.68
CA LEU A 59 2.40 6.85 -11.80
C LEU A 59 3.93 6.90 -11.73
N HIS A 60 4.56 7.45 -10.67
CA HIS A 60 6.02 7.64 -10.62
C HIS A 60 6.84 6.34 -10.82
N HIS A 61 6.38 5.18 -10.34
CA HIS A 61 7.03 3.89 -10.60
C HIS A 61 7.03 3.45 -12.08
N LYS A 62 6.29 4.16 -12.94
CA LYS A 62 6.16 3.89 -14.38
C LYS A 62 6.96 4.87 -15.24
N VAL A 63 7.68 5.83 -14.64
CA VAL A 63 8.44 6.84 -15.38
C VAL A 63 9.94 6.50 -15.49
N LEU A 64 10.65 7.25 -16.34
CA LEU A 64 12.04 6.99 -16.73
C LEU A 64 13.04 6.95 -15.56
N THR A 65 12.83 7.77 -14.54
CA THR A 65 13.63 7.83 -13.31
C THR A 65 13.60 6.53 -12.53
N HIS A 66 12.56 5.71 -12.67
CA HIS A 66 12.47 4.39 -12.05
C HIS A 66 13.07 3.26 -12.92
N SER A 67 14.04 3.60 -13.79
CA SER A 67 14.69 2.66 -14.69
C SER A 67 16.19 2.45 -14.42
N ILE A 68 16.59 1.18 -14.43
CA ILE A 68 17.99 0.75 -14.34
C ILE A 68 18.80 1.26 -15.55
N THR A 69 18.23 1.20 -16.76
CA THR A 69 18.91 1.61 -17.99
C THR A 69 19.25 3.11 -17.95
N PHE A 70 18.33 3.93 -17.46
CA PHE A 70 18.52 5.36 -17.26
C PHE A 70 19.72 5.67 -16.35
N TYR A 71 19.80 5.03 -15.18
CA TYR A 71 20.92 5.29 -14.26
C TYR A 71 22.25 4.71 -14.72
N LEU A 72 22.25 3.59 -15.45
CA LEU A 72 23.48 3.08 -16.07
C LEU A 72 24.04 4.06 -17.10
N LEU A 73 23.16 4.67 -17.92
CA LEU A 73 23.57 5.68 -18.89
C LEU A 73 24.12 6.94 -18.20
N ILE A 74 23.43 7.44 -17.16
CA ILE A 74 23.93 8.58 -16.37
C ILE A 74 25.27 8.24 -15.73
N TRP A 75 25.43 7.03 -15.20
CA TRP A 75 26.67 6.61 -14.58
C TRP A 75 27.84 6.57 -15.58
N ILE A 76 27.63 6.06 -16.79
CA ILE A 76 28.63 6.08 -17.87
C ILE A 76 28.97 7.53 -18.25
N PHE A 77 27.95 8.40 -18.38
CA PHE A 77 28.16 9.81 -18.65
C PHE A 77 28.97 10.50 -17.55
N LEU A 78 28.65 10.23 -16.28
CA LEU A 78 29.42 10.73 -15.14
C LEU A 78 30.88 10.28 -15.26
N LEU A 79 31.15 8.99 -15.50
CA LEU A 79 32.53 8.48 -15.68
C LEU A 79 33.31 9.26 -16.76
N LEU A 80 32.69 9.50 -17.92
CA LEU A 80 33.30 10.28 -19.00
C LEU A 80 33.52 11.74 -18.61
N PHE A 81 32.51 12.37 -18.00
CA PHE A 81 32.60 13.75 -17.50
C PHE A 81 33.77 13.90 -16.52
N PHE A 82 33.96 12.95 -15.62
CA PHE A 82 35.05 13.00 -14.65
C PHE A 82 36.43 12.80 -15.28
N GLN A 83 36.55 11.96 -16.31
CA GLN A 83 37.79 11.85 -17.06
C GLN A 83 38.18 13.18 -17.72
N ILE A 84 37.19 13.93 -18.24
CA ILE A 84 37.40 15.26 -18.81
C ILE A 84 37.75 16.26 -17.71
N LEU A 85 36.97 16.30 -16.62
CA LEU A 85 37.18 17.20 -15.49
C LEU A 85 38.60 17.08 -14.93
N LYS A 86 39.12 15.84 -14.78
CA LYS A 86 40.48 15.59 -14.31
C LYS A 86 41.55 16.25 -15.18
N LYS A 87 41.35 16.29 -16.50
CA LYS A 87 42.29 16.96 -17.43
C LYS A 87 42.31 18.47 -17.21
N ILE A 88 41.15 19.06 -16.92
CA ILE A 88 40.96 20.51 -16.77
C ILE A 88 41.39 21.01 -15.38
N LEU A 89 41.21 20.21 -14.32
CA LEU A 89 41.52 20.61 -12.95
C LEU A 89 43.02 20.91 -12.77
N ASN A 90 43.28 22.01 -12.04
CA ASN A 90 44.61 22.39 -11.57
C ASN A 90 45.14 21.42 -10.49
N LYS A 91 46.38 21.61 -10.03
CA LYS A 91 47.04 20.72 -9.06
C LYS A 91 46.29 20.60 -7.73
N GLU A 92 45.70 21.70 -7.25
CA GLU A 92 44.90 21.71 -6.02
C GLU A 92 43.58 20.96 -6.21
N GLY A 93 42.85 21.21 -7.30
CA GLY A 93 41.62 20.51 -7.65
C GLY A 93 41.83 19.00 -7.79
N ARG A 94 42.94 18.56 -8.39
CA ARG A 94 43.30 17.13 -8.47
C ARG A 94 43.62 16.50 -7.11
N LYS A 95 44.11 17.29 -6.15
CA LYS A 95 44.40 16.83 -4.79
C LYS A 95 43.10 16.66 -3.99
N THR A 96 42.15 17.59 -4.16
CA THR A 96 40.82 17.54 -3.53
C THR A 96 39.97 16.40 -4.10
N PHE A 97 39.92 16.26 -5.43
CA PHE A 97 39.24 15.16 -6.11
C PHE A 97 40.22 14.02 -6.39
N ASN A 98 40.75 13.41 -5.31
CA ASN A 98 41.66 12.28 -5.47
C ASN A 98 40.94 11.06 -6.06
N GLU A 99 41.70 10.17 -6.67
CA GLU A 99 41.16 9.01 -7.38
C GLU A 99 40.37 8.06 -6.47
N ASN A 100 40.75 7.95 -5.20
CA ASN A 100 40.08 7.06 -4.24
C ASN A 100 38.68 7.57 -3.90
N LEU A 101 38.57 8.85 -3.51
CA LEU A 101 37.30 9.51 -3.23
C LEU A 101 36.41 9.48 -4.47
N PHE A 102 36.97 9.84 -5.62
CA PHE A 102 36.24 9.84 -6.87
C PHE A 102 35.63 8.46 -7.17
N THR A 103 36.47 7.42 -7.09
CA THR A 103 36.05 6.04 -7.31
C THR A 103 34.87 5.70 -6.39
N VAL A 104 35.00 5.98 -5.10
CA VAL A 104 33.94 5.68 -4.13
C VAL A 104 32.66 6.45 -4.44
N VAL A 105 32.74 7.72 -4.83
CA VAL A 105 31.55 8.56 -5.11
C VAL A 105 30.76 8.06 -6.32
N HIS A 106 31.39 7.77 -7.47
CA HIS A 106 30.63 7.32 -8.64
C HIS A 106 30.06 5.90 -8.46
N TYR A 107 30.73 5.03 -7.69
CA TYR A 107 30.13 3.76 -7.27
C TYR A 107 28.99 3.99 -6.26
N SER A 108 29.10 5.00 -5.40
CA SER A 108 28.02 5.35 -4.47
C SER A 108 26.77 5.83 -5.18
N PHE A 109 26.93 6.56 -6.29
CA PHE A 109 25.83 6.91 -7.19
C PHE A 109 25.10 5.67 -7.69
N LEU A 110 25.84 4.74 -8.32
CA LEU A 110 25.24 3.54 -8.90
C LEU A 110 24.63 2.64 -7.83
N ILE A 111 25.33 2.40 -6.71
CA ILE A 111 24.81 1.60 -5.60
C ILE A 111 23.56 2.26 -5.02
N GLY A 112 23.56 3.57 -4.85
CA GLY A 112 22.46 4.30 -4.26
C GLY A 112 21.18 4.20 -5.09
N THR A 113 21.27 4.54 -6.37
CA THR A 113 20.12 4.49 -7.28
C THR A 113 19.64 3.06 -7.50
N LEU A 114 20.53 2.07 -7.64
CA LEU A 114 20.11 0.67 -7.76
C LEU A 114 19.51 0.12 -6.47
N SER A 115 20.00 0.54 -5.30
CA SER A 115 19.42 0.10 -4.02
C SER A 115 18.01 0.66 -3.80
N HIS A 116 17.73 1.87 -4.30
CA HIS A 116 16.39 2.45 -4.34
C HIS A 116 15.45 1.60 -5.19
N LEU A 117 15.81 1.39 -6.46
CA LEU A 117 15.00 0.61 -7.39
C LEU A 117 14.77 -0.82 -6.89
N PHE A 118 15.79 -1.41 -6.29
CA PHE A 118 15.67 -2.72 -5.66
C PHE A 118 14.68 -2.69 -4.49
N ALA A 119 14.80 -1.72 -3.58
CA ALA A 119 13.92 -1.60 -2.42
C ALA A 119 12.44 -1.43 -2.83
N ASP A 120 12.16 -0.60 -3.84
CA ASP A 120 10.79 -0.45 -4.34
C ASP A 120 10.29 -1.71 -5.05
N SER A 121 11.16 -2.38 -5.83
CA SER A 121 10.80 -3.63 -6.50
C SER A 121 10.47 -4.78 -5.56
N LEU A 122 10.80 -4.67 -4.26
CA LEU A 122 10.38 -5.67 -3.27
C LEU A 122 8.86 -5.62 -3.05
N PHE A 123 8.23 -4.45 -3.08
CA PHE A 123 6.86 -4.27 -2.60
C PHE A 123 5.92 -3.57 -3.59
N SER A 124 6.45 -3.06 -4.71
CA SER A 124 5.68 -2.35 -5.73
C SER A 124 6.04 -2.85 -7.12
N SER A 125 5.13 -2.67 -8.07
CA SER A 125 5.34 -2.96 -9.49
C SER A 125 6.13 -1.82 -10.13
N LEU A 126 7.33 -2.11 -10.65
CA LEU A 126 8.22 -1.10 -11.24
C LEU A 126 8.56 -1.43 -12.68
N ARG A 127 8.62 -0.40 -13.52
CA ARG A 127 9.13 -0.48 -14.90
C ARG A 127 10.65 -0.34 -14.96
N LEU A 128 11.37 -1.34 -14.44
CA LEU A 128 12.82 -1.29 -14.29
C LEU A 128 13.59 -1.11 -15.62
N PHE A 129 13.02 -1.54 -16.75
CA PHE A 129 13.69 -1.52 -18.06
C PHE A 129 13.01 -0.60 -19.08
N TYR A 130 12.50 0.56 -18.65
CA TYR A 130 11.96 1.58 -19.55
C TYR A 130 12.82 1.76 -20.83
N PRO A 131 12.22 1.83 -22.04
CA PRO A 131 10.79 1.93 -22.34
C PRO A 131 10.04 0.59 -22.41
N LEU A 132 10.66 -0.53 -22.01
CA LEU A 132 9.94 -1.79 -21.92
C LEU A 132 8.82 -1.66 -20.88
N LYS A 133 7.65 -2.15 -21.29
CA LYS A 133 6.40 -2.10 -20.53
C LYS A 133 6.33 -3.11 -19.37
N THR A 134 7.31 -3.99 -19.26
CA THR A 134 7.33 -5.06 -18.26
C THR A 134 7.51 -4.51 -16.85
N GLU A 135 6.55 -4.81 -15.99
CA GLU A 135 6.59 -4.48 -14.57
C GLU A 135 7.14 -5.65 -13.74
N ILE A 136 7.98 -5.32 -12.75
CA ILE A 136 8.63 -6.29 -11.87
C ILE A 136 8.26 -5.97 -10.43
N ASN A 137 7.79 -6.99 -9.71
CA ASN A 137 7.54 -6.96 -8.28
C ASN A 137 7.99 -8.30 -7.66
N ILE A 138 9.04 -8.27 -6.85
CA ILE A 138 9.76 -9.44 -6.35
C ILE A 138 8.93 -10.18 -5.29
N LEU A 139 8.37 -9.46 -4.30
CA LEU A 139 7.54 -10.05 -3.25
C LEU A 139 6.06 -9.77 -3.45
N GLY A 140 5.68 -9.15 -4.57
CA GLY A 140 4.31 -8.72 -4.85
C GLY A 140 3.28 -9.82 -4.77
N ARG A 141 3.63 -11.07 -5.06
CA ARG A 141 2.71 -12.23 -4.95
C ARG A 141 2.60 -12.79 -3.53
N VAL A 142 3.52 -12.43 -2.64
CA VAL A 142 3.59 -12.97 -1.27
C VAL A 142 3.16 -11.92 -0.24
N LEU A 143 3.51 -10.66 -0.49
CA LEU A 143 3.27 -9.51 0.37
C LEU A 143 2.49 -8.44 -0.40
N GLU A 144 1.28 -8.81 -0.80
CA GLU A 144 0.36 -7.96 -1.56
C GLU A 144 -0.09 -6.73 -0.76
N LYS A 145 -0.46 -5.67 -1.47
CA LYS A 145 -1.03 -4.47 -0.84
C LYS A 145 -2.42 -4.81 -0.31
N ASN A 146 -2.67 -4.49 0.95
CA ASN A 146 -4.00 -4.61 1.53
C ASN A 146 -4.74 -3.28 1.35
N TYR A 147 -5.89 -3.29 0.69
CA TYR A 147 -6.69 -2.09 0.46
C TYR A 147 -7.10 -1.40 1.78
N PHE A 148 -7.40 -2.18 2.82
CA PHE A 148 -7.92 -1.69 4.08
C PHE A 148 -6.85 -1.41 5.14
N ALA A 149 -5.65 -1.97 4.99
CA ALA A 149 -4.54 -1.72 5.91
C ALA A 149 -3.75 -0.51 5.44
N SER A 150 -3.68 0.53 6.26
CA SER A 150 -2.84 1.69 5.96
C SER A 150 -1.38 1.26 5.82
N PHE A 151 -0.59 2.06 5.11
CA PHE A 151 0.86 1.88 5.00
C PHE A 151 1.56 1.63 6.34
N LEU A 152 1.14 2.28 7.43
CA LEU A 152 1.71 2.07 8.78
C LEU A 152 1.51 0.65 9.36
N TYR A 153 0.72 -0.20 8.71
CA TYR A 153 0.46 -1.58 9.11
C TYR A 153 0.94 -2.59 8.06
N SER A 154 1.69 -2.14 7.05
CA SER A 154 2.20 -3.00 5.98
C SER A 154 3.58 -3.61 6.33
N PRO A 155 3.94 -4.74 5.70
CA PRO A 155 5.29 -5.27 5.75
C PRO A 155 6.35 -4.28 5.23
N SER A 156 6.02 -3.48 4.21
CA SER A 156 6.96 -2.50 3.64
C SER A 156 7.37 -1.44 4.66
N PHE A 157 6.43 -0.92 5.46
CA PHE A 157 6.74 0.05 6.51
C PHE A 157 7.58 -0.55 7.64
N ALA A 158 7.35 -1.80 8.01
CA ALA A 158 8.19 -2.49 8.98
C ALA A 158 9.65 -2.63 8.50
N ILE A 159 9.87 -2.88 7.20
CA ILE A 159 11.22 -2.87 6.61
C ILE A 159 11.82 -1.45 6.62
N GLU A 160 11.02 -0.40 6.42
CA GLU A 160 11.51 0.98 6.53
C GLU A 160 12.04 1.28 7.92
N ILE A 161 11.26 0.95 8.96
CA ILE A 161 11.69 1.12 10.36
C ILE A 161 12.98 0.33 10.62
N LEU A 162 13.03 -0.93 10.21
CA LEU A 162 14.21 -1.77 10.41
C LEU A 162 15.45 -1.18 9.72
N SER A 163 15.31 -0.70 8.49
CA SER A 163 16.39 -0.09 7.72
C SER A 163 16.89 1.20 8.37
N ILE A 164 15.98 2.04 8.85
CA ILE A 164 16.33 3.28 9.59
C ILE A 164 17.08 2.95 10.88
N LEU A 165 16.62 1.96 11.64
CA LEU A 165 17.29 1.58 12.90
C LEU A 165 18.68 1.01 12.67
N ILE A 166 18.87 0.19 11.63
CA ILE A 166 20.19 -0.32 11.24
C ILE A 166 21.10 0.84 10.81
N PHE A 167 20.57 1.78 10.01
CA PHE A 167 21.28 2.98 9.59
C PHE A 167 21.74 3.83 10.78
N LEU A 168 20.84 4.13 11.73
CA LEU A 168 21.15 4.87 12.95
C LEU A 168 22.21 4.16 13.79
N MET A 169 22.15 2.84 13.90
CA MET A 169 23.18 2.04 14.58
C MET A 169 24.56 2.19 13.92
N LEU A 170 24.62 2.20 12.58
CA LEU A 170 25.87 2.42 11.84
C LEU A 170 26.41 3.84 12.05
N LEU A 171 25.53 4.86 12.03
CA LEU A 171 25.92 6.24 12.30
C LEU A 171 26.50 6.40 13.71
N ILE A 172 25.81 5.89 14.73
CA ILE A 172 26.27 5.97 16.12
C ILE A 172 27.61 5.27 16.29
N LYS A 173 27.78 4.08 15.70
CA LYS A 173 29.05 3.33 15.78
C LYS A 173 30.22 4.09 15.16
N ARG A 174 29.98 4.89 14.13
CA ARG A 174 31.05 5.58 13.38
C ARG A 174 31.35 6.98 13.90
N TYR A 175 30.32 7.76 14.22
CA TYR A 175 30.46 9.21 14.43
C TYR A 175 30.19 9.66 15.86
N ILE A 176 29.60 8.80 16.71
CA ILE A 176 29.24 9.17 18.09
C ILE A 176 30.12 8.39 19.06
N LYS A 177 30.53 9.06 20.15
CA LYS A 177 31.30 8.43 21.23
C LYS A 177 30.54 7.20 21.75
N ASN A 178 31.26 6.11 21.97
CA ASN A 178 30.67 4.84 22.40
C ASN A 178 29.90 5.00 23.72
N PHE A 179 28.58 4.98 23.66
CA PHE A 179 27.69 5.09 24.81
C PHE A 179 26.84 3.81 24.92
N LYS A 180 27.14 2.99 25.92
CA LYS A 180 26.61 1.63 26.08
C LYS A 180 25.07 1.58 26.09
N TYR A 181 24.43 2.53 26.78
CA TYR A 181 22.97 2.56 26.91
C TYR A 181 22.26 2.87 25.59
N VAL A 182 22.79 3.78 24.77
CA VAL A 182 22.22 4.09 23.43
C VAL A 182 22.29 2.86 22.53
N LYS A 183 23.41 2.11 22.60
CA LYS A 183 23.57 0.87 21.83
C LYS A 183 22.56 -0.20 22.23
N TYR A 184 22.34 -0.40 23.54
CA TYR A 184 21.34 -1.36 24.01
C TYR A 184 19.93 -0.95 23.65
N PHE A 185 19.60 0.34 23.80
CA PHE A 185 18.31 0.87 23.38
C PHE A 185 18.04 0.59 21.90
N LEU A 186 19.01 0.86 21.02
CA LEU A 186 18.88 0.55 19.60
C LEU A 186 18.72 -0.94 19.33
N TYR A 187 19.47 -1.81 20.00
CA TYR A 187 19.28 -3.25 19.85
C TYR A 187 17.86 -3.70 20.25
N THR A 188 17.34 -3.16 21.35
CA THR A 188 15.95 -3.41 21.74
C THR A 188 14.98 -2.94 20.66
N LEU A 189 15.15 -1.74 20.11
CA LEU A 189 14.30 -1.25 19.01
C LEU A 189 14.40 -2.12 17.76
N ILE A 190 15.59 -2.60 17.39
CA ILE A 190 15.77 -3.50 16.24
C ILE A 190 15.05 -4.82 16.47
N ILE A 191 15.16 -5.41 17.67
CA ILE A 191 14.44 -6.64 18.00
C ILE A 191 12.92 -6.43 17.91
N LEU A 192 12.41 -5.32 18.45
CA LEU A 192 11.00 -4.97 18.35
C LEU A 192 10.56 -4.77 16.88
N ALA A 193 11.39 -4.13 16.05
CA ALA A 193 11.11 -3.95 14.63
C ALA A 193 11.09 -5.28 13.86
N ILE A 194 11.97 -6.23 14.20
CA ILE A 194 11.96 -7.58 13.62
C ILE A 194 10.68 -8.34 14.03
N SER A 195 10.30 -8.28 15.31
CA SER A 195 9.04 -8.88 15.78
C SER A 195 7.82 -8.24 15.11
N TYR A 196 7.83 -6.92 14.95
CA TYR A 196 6.80 -6.16 14.25
C TYR A 196 6.72 -6.55 12.76
N PHE A 197 7.85 -6.70 12.08
CA PHE A 197 7.90 -7.21 10.70
C PHE A 197 7.27 -8.61 10.60
N GLY A 198 7.66 -9.55 11.47
CA GLY A 198 7.04 -10.88 11.51
C GLY A 198 5.52 -10.83 11.73
N PHE A 199 5.05 -9.94 12.61
CA PHE A 199 3.62 -9.73 12.83
C PHE A 199 2.90 -9.13 11.60
N THR A 200 3.48 -8.14 10.93
CA THR A 200 2.92 -7.55 9.70
C THR A 200 2.85 -8.56 8.56
N VAL A 201 3.86 -9.43 8.41
CA VAL A 201 3.85 -10.52 7.42
C VAL A 201 2.77 -11.54 7.76
N TYR A 202 2.68 -11.98 9.02
CA TYR A 202 1.63 -12.90 9.45
C TYR A 202 0.24 -12.35 9.15
N THR A 203 -0.03 -11.11 9.56
CA THR A 203 -1.34 -10.48 9.33
C THR A 203 -1.64 -10.34 7.85
N ASN A 204 -0.69 -9.83 7.05
CA ASN A 204 -0.84 -9.68 5.60
C ASN A 204 -1.19 -11.02 4.90
N GLN A 205 -0.56 -12.14 5.31
CA GLN A 205 -0.88 -13.47 4.78
C GLN A 205 -2.23 -14.03 5.26
N ASN A 206 -2.79 -13.47 6.32
CA ASN A 206 -4.03 -13.91 6.96
C ASN A 206 -5.19 -12.94 6.74
N THR A 207 -5.01 -11.90 5.93
CA THR A 207 -6.04 -10.98 5.49
C THR A 207 -6.16 -11.05 3.99
N TYR A 208 -7.35 -10.80 3.46
CA TYR A 208 -7.50 -10.72 2.02
C TYR A 208 -6.80 -9.44 1.54
N ASN A 209 -5.89 -9.61 0.60
CA ASN A 209 -5.23 -8.51 -0.08
C ASN A 209 -5.79 -8.49 -1.49
N MET A 210 -6.07 -7.29 -1.98
CA MET A 210 -6.56 -7.15 -3.34
C MET A 210 -5.35 -7.17 -4.27
N PRO A 211 -5.28 -8.10 -5.24
CA PRO A 211 -4.30 -7.96 -6.30
C PRO A 211 -4.67 -6.72 -7.12
N PRO A 212 -3.71 -5.83 -7.46
CA PRO A 212 -3.99 -4.76 -8.39
C PRO A 212 -4.55 -5.30 -9.70
N ILE A 213 -5.43 -4.55 -10.36
CA ILE A 213 -5.96 -4.98 -11.65
C ILE A 213 -4.82 -5.00 -12.65
N VAL A 214 -4.52 -6.19 -13.19
CA VAL A 214 -3.44 -6.36 -14.17
C VAL A 214 -4.05 -6.60 -15.54
N LYS A 215 -3.79 -5.71 -16.49
CA LYS A 215 -4.16 -5.86 -17.91
C LYS A 215 -2.90 -5.94 -18.75
N ASN A 216 -2.76 -6.99 -19.55
CA ASN A 216 -1.58 -7.24 -20.38
C ASN A 216 -0.24 -7.24 -19.60
N GLY A 217 -0.27 -7.68 -18.34
CA GLY A 217 0.92 -7.71 -17.48
C GLY A 217 1.32 -6.37 -16.86
N GLU A 218 0.47 -5.33 -16.97
CA GLU A 218 0.67 -4.03 -16.31
C GLU A 218 -0.44 -3.75 -15.28
N GLU A 219 -0.05 -3.27 -14.10
CA GLU A 219 -0.95 -2.75 -13.07
C GLU A 219 -1.72 -1.53 -13.63
N GLN A 220 -3.05 -1.56 -13.59
CA GLN A 220 -3.93 -0.46 -13.91
C GLN A 220 -4.36 0.22 -12.61
N LEU A 221 -4.16 1.53 -12.52
CA LEU A 221 -4.48 2.34 -11.34
C LEU A 221 -5.57 3.38 -11.62
N ASP A 222 -5.84 3.60 -12.91
CA ASP A 222 -6.65 4.67 -13.50
C ASP A 222 -7.02 4.11 -14.90
N ILE A 223 -8.21 3.51 -15.03
CA ILE A 223 -8.61 2.76 -16.25
C ILE A 223 -9.04 3.70 -17.38
N ASP A 224 -9.66 4.82 -17.04
CA ASP A 224 -10.25 5.78 -17.96
C ASP A 224 -9.32 6.97 -18.28
N PHE A 225 -8.21 7.10 -17.55
CA PHE A 225 -7.19 8.14 -17.67
C PHE A 225 -7.69 9.56 -17.34
N ASP A 226 -8.66 9.67 -16.42
CA ASP A 226 -9.18 10.96 -15.97
C ASP A 226 -8.25 11.67 -14.94
N GLY A 227 -7.24 10.96 -14.45
CA GLY A 227 -6.24 11.44 -13.50
C GLY A 227 -6.61 11.21 -12.02
N VAL A 228 -7.74 10.56 -11.75
CA VAL A 228 -8.16 10.05 -10.46
C VAL A 228 -7.80 8.57 -10.39
N GLN A 229 -7.31 8.13 -9.23
CA GLN A 229 -7.04 6.70 -9.04
C GLN A 229 -8.38 5.97 -8.83
N ASP A 230 -8.61 4.82 -9.48
CA ASP A 230 -9.88 4.07 -9.45
C ASP A 230 -10.41 3.80 -8.01
N ILE A 231 -9.51 3.64 -7.04
CA ILE A 231 -9.87 3.42 -5.62
C ILE A 231 -10.51 4.65 -4.96
N TYR A 232 -10.36 5.83 -5.56
CA TYR A 232 -10.87 7.12 -5.11
C TYR A 232 -11.91 7.72 -6.07
N ASP A 233 -12.24 7.00 -7.13
CA ASP A 233 -13.15 7.46 -8.17
C ASP A 233 -14.58 6.94 -7.96
N ILE A 234 -15.55 7.80 -8.24
CA ILE A 234 -16.99 7.51 -8.12
C ILE A 234 -17.55 6.77 -9.34
N ASP A 235 -16.85 6.81 -10.47
CA ASP A 235 -17.24 6.28 -11.78
C ASP A 235 -15.97 5.84 -12.53
N THR A 236 -15.46 4.64 -12.23
CA THR A 236 -14.10 4.20 -12.63
C THR A 236 -13.91 3.95 -14.13
N ASN A 237 -14.99 4.00 -14.90
CA ASN A 237 -14.96 3.82 -16.36
C ASN A 237 -15.44 5.08 -17.11
N ASN A 238 -15.91 6.10 -16.38
CA ASN A 238 -16.46 7.36 -16.86
C ASN A 238 -17.57 7.21 -17.91
N ASP A 239 -18.45 6.22 -17.71
CA ASP A 239 -19.61 6.00 -18.55
C ASP A 239 -20.86 6.79 -18.10
N GLY A 240 -20.74 7.52 -16.98
CA GLY A 240 -21.79 8.34 -16.39
C GLY A 240 -22.69 7.58 -15.40
N VAL A 241 -22.43 6.29 -15.17
CA VAL A 241 -23.05 5.48 -14.14
C VAL A 241 -22.08 5.37 -12.97
N ILE A 242 -22.53 5.70 -11.76
CA ILE A 242 -21.68 5.58 -10.58
C ILE A 242 -21.51 4.12 -10.14
N ASN A 243 -20.34 3.81 -9.59
CA ASN A 243 -19.90 2.45 -9.25
C ASN A 243 -20.94 1.58 -8.50
N ILE A 244 -21.74 2.18 -7.61
CA ILE A 244 -22.73 1.44 -6.80
C ILE A 244 -23.84 0.79 -7.64
N TYR A 245 -24.06 1.27 -8.87
CA TYR A 245 -25.10 0.78 -9.78
C TYR A 245 -24.59 -0.21 -10.82
N GLU A 246 -23.27 -0.33 -11.01
CA GLU A 246 -22.66 -1.21 -12.02
C GLU A 246 -22.35 -2.62 -11.49
N TYR A 247 -22.69 -2.89 -10.24
CA TYR A 247 -22.33 -4.11 -9.55
C TYR A 247 -22.94 -5.37 -10.18
N ASP A 248 -22.08 -6.32 -10.57
CA ASP A 248 -22.51 -7.64 -11.04
C ASP A 248 -22.65 -8.61 -9.86
N ASN A 249 -23.90 -8.98 -9.58
CA ASN A 249 -24.26 -9.89 -8.48
C ASN A 249 -23.63 -11.28 -8.64
N ILE A 250 -23.47 -11.79 -9.86
CA ILE A 250 -22.93 -13.13 -10.11
C ILE A 250 -21.45 -13.15 -9.73
N LYS A 251 -20.68 -12.18 -10.24
CA LYS A 251 -19.25 -12.04 -9.90
C LYS A 251 -19.06 -11.79 -8.40
N GLY A 252 -19.92 -10.96 -7.81
CA GLY A 252 -19.89 -10.68 -6.39
C GLY A 252 -20.11 -11.92 -5.52
N LYS A 253 -21.07 -12.78 -5.90
CA LYS A 253 -21.30 -14.08 -5.27
C LYS A 253 -20.07 -14.98 -5.38
N GLU A 254 -19.58 -15.20 -6.60
CA GLU A 254 -18.42 -16.08 -6.87
C GLU A 254 -17.20 -15.65 -6.05
N PHE A 255 -16.93 -14.33 -6.01
CA PHE A 255 -15.88 -13.76 -5.20
C PHE A 255 -16.06 -14.07 -3.71
N VAL A 256 -17.21 -13.73 -3.13
CA VAL A 256 -17.45 -13.90 -1.69
C VAL A 256 -17.44 -15.37 -1.28
N GLU A 257 -17.94 -16.25 -2.14
CA GLU A 257 -17.83 -17.69 -1.98
C GLU A 257 -16.38 -18.15 -1.94
N SER A 258 -15.51 -17.60 -2.80
CA SER A 258 -14.09 -17.95 -2.85
C SER A 258 -13.33 -17.58 -1.58
N ILE A 259 -13.67 -16.45 -0.92
CA ILE A 259 -12.96 -15.95 0.25
C ILE A 259 -13.53 -16.43 1.60
N SER A 260 -14.77 -16.93 1.62
CA SER A 260 -15.46 -17.41 2.84
C SER A 260 -15.05 -18.84 3.25
N ASN A 261 -13.73 -19.10 3.22
CA ASN A 261 -13.12 -20.43 3.30
C ASN A 261 -12.31 -20.69 4.59
N LYS A 262 -12.56 -19.93 5.66
CA LYS A 262 -11.83 -19.96 6.96
C LYS A 262 -10.37 -19.47 6.91
N THR A 263 -9.91 -18.94 5.79
CA THR A 263 -8.52 -18.42 5.67
C THR A 263 -8.38 -17.04 6.30
N TYR A 264 -9.27 -16.10 5.98
CA TYR A 264 -9.05 -14.69 6.31
C TYR A 264 -9.55 -14.30 7.70
N LEU A 265 -8.81 -13.44 8.41
CA LEU A 265 -9.17 -12.93 9.73
C LEU A 265 -10.40 -12.04 9.68
N THR A 266 -11.22 -12.11 10.72
CA THR A 266 -12.41 -11.26 10.90
C THR A 266 -12.34 -10.41 12.17
N THR A 267 -13.22 -9.41 12.26
CA THR A 267 -13.32 -8.48 13.39
C THR A 267 -14.73 -7.88 13.50
N THR A 268 -15.24 -7.78 14.73
CA THR A 268 -16.50 -7.09 15.04
C THR A 268 -16.30 -5.72 15.67
N LEU A 269 -15.04 -5.28 15.80
CA LEU A 269 -14.63 -4.00 16.42
C LEU A 269 -15.03 -3.81 17.89
N LYS A 270 -15.47 -4.86 18.59
CA LYS A 270 -16.00 -4.75 19.95
C LYS A 270 -14.95 -4.48 21.03
N ASN A 271 -13.70 -4.83 20.77
CA ASN A 271 -12.61 -4.69 21.73
C ASN A 271 -11.31 -4.18 21.08
N ARG A 272 -10.30 -3.90 21.92
CA ARG A 272 -9.01 -3.36 21.47
C ARG A 272 -8.26 -4.31 20.53
N TRP A 273 -8.33 -5.61 20.77
CA TRP A 273 -7.66 -6.60 19.90
C TRP A 273 -8.31 -6.66 18.52
N GLU A 274 -9.63 -6.58 18.46
CA GLU A 274 -10.40 -6.49 17.23
C GLU A 274 -10.16 -5.19 16.46
N SER A 275 -9.99 -4.08 17.17
CA SER A 275 -9.57 -2.81 16.57
C SER A 275 -8.17 -2.91 15.95
N ILE A 276 -7.26 -3.66 16.58
CA ILE A 276 -5.95 -3.98 16.00
C ILE A 276 -6.13 -4.82 14.74
N LYS A 277 -6.83 -5.95 14.79
CA LYS A 277 -7.11 -6.79 13.59
C LYS A 277 -7.67 -5.96 12.43
N PHE A 278 -8.61 -5.06 12.72
CA PHE A 278 -9.19 -4.17 11.72
C PHE A 278 -8.13 -3.26 11.07
N LYS A 279 -7.23 -2.64 11.86
CA LYS A 279 -6.14 -1.82 11.30
C LYS A 279 -5.22 -2.57 10.33
N TYR A 280 -5.06 -3.88 10.53
CA TYR A 280 -4.26 -4.74 9.66
C TYR A 280 -5.04 -5.38 8.50
N GLY A 281 -6.29 -4.99 8.28
CA GLY A 281 -7.06 -5.44 7.11
C GLY A 281 -8.02 -6.61 7.35
N ALA A 282 -8.25 -7.03 8.61
CA ALA A 282 -9.24 -8.08 8.89
C ALA A 282 -10.65 -7.66 8.44
N PHE A 283 -11.45 -8.62 7.99
CA PHE A 283 -12.81 -8.37 7.52
C PHE A 283 -13.75 -8.03 8.67
N SER A 284 -14.40 -6.88 8.54
CA SER A 284 -15.72 -6.67 9.16
C SER A 284 -16.77 -6.92 8.10
N SER A 285 -18.04 -7.04 8.51
CA SER A 285 -19.16 -7.16 7.59
C SER A 285 -19.18 -6.12 6.47
N TYR A 286 -18.93 -4.84 6.79
CA TYR A 286 -18.84 -3.81 5.77
C TYR A 286 -17.65 -4.02 4.83
N ARG A 287 -16.49 -4.46 5.34
CA ARG A 287 -15.32 -4.71 4.49
C ARG A 287 -15.52 -5.90 3.55
N VAL A 288 -16.34 -6.88 3.92
CA VAL A 288 -16.76 -7.93 2.99
C VAL A 288 -17.45 -7.26 1.80
N VAL A 289 -18.48 -6.46 2.06
CA VAL A 289 -19.24 -5.75 1.01
C VAL A 289 -18.34 -4.82 0.18
N SER A 290 -17.55 -3.97 0.83
CA SER A 290 -16.61 -3.05 0.15
C SER A 290 -15.61 -3.80 -0.73
N GLN A 291 -15.04 -4.91 -0.25
CA GLN A 291 -14.12 -5.71 -1.06
C GLN A 291 -14.82 -6.39 -2.24
N THR A 292 -16.06 -6.84 -2.08
CA THR A 292 -16.83 -7.48 -3.18
C THR A 292 -17.07 -6.53 -4.35
N TYR A 293 -17.29 -5.25 -4.05
CA TYR A 293 -17.38 -4.20 -5.06
C TYR A 293 -16.01 -3.87 -5.66
N LEU A 294 -14.99 -3.76 -4.81
CA LEU A 294 -13.64 -3.40 -5.23
C LEU A 294 -13.00 -4.45 -6.15
N GLU A 295 -13.29 -5.75 -5.96
CA GLU A 295 -12.84 -6.83 -6.84
C GLU A 295 -13.33 -6.65 -8.30
N GLN A 296 -14.39 -5.87 -8.49
CA GLN A 296 -14.95 -5.52 -9.79
C GLN A 296 -14.51 -4.13 -10.28
N ASN A 297 -13.56 -3.49 -9.59
CA ASN A 297 -13.14 -2.09 -9.77
C ASN A 297 -14.23 -1.05 -9.45
N LEU A 298 -15.17 -1.36 -8.55
CA LEU A 298 -16.33 -0.51 -8.27
C LEU A 298 -16.28 0.08 -6.85
N SER A 299 -15.26 0.86 -6.52
CA SER A 299 -15.02 1.40 -5.18
C SER A 299 -16.26 2.10 -4.57
N LEU A 300 -16.72 1.64 -3.41
CA LEU A 300 -17.91 2.18 -2.74
C LEU A 300 -17.64 3.46 -1.93
N GLU A 301 -16.50 3.52 -1.25
CA GLU A 301 -16.14 4.63 -0.38
C GLU A 301 -16.26 6.01 -1.05
N PRO A 302 -15.71 6.25 -2.26
CA PRO A 302 -15.83 7.55 -2.92
C PRO A 302 -17.30 7.92 -3.21
N VAL A 303 -18.14 6.96 -3.62
CA VAL A 303 -19.57 7.18 -3.87
C VAL A 303 -20.29 7.63 -2.60
N LEU A 304 -20.07 6.92 -1.49
CA LEU A 304 -20.71 7.21 -0.20
C LEU A 304 -20.23 8.55 0.38
N LEU A 305 -18.94 8.87 0.25
CA LEU A 305 -18.41 10.17 0.68
C LEU A 305 -18.97 11.33 -0.16
N ASN A 306 -19.13 11.14 -1.47
CA ASN A 306 -19.73 12.13 -2.36
C ASN A 306 -21.21 12.38 -1.98
N TYR A 307 -21.96 11.32 -1.69
CA TYR A 307 -23.34 11.41 -1.20
C TYR A 307 -23.43 12.27 0.07
N VAL A 308 -22.62 11.98 1.10
CA VAL A 308 -22.64 12.76 2.36
C VAL A 308 -22.23 14.21 2.13
N ARG A 309 -21.20 14.47 1.32
CA ARG A 309 -20.77 15.84 1.00
C ARG A 309 -21.89 16.65 0.34
N LYS A 310 -22.65 16.04 -0.57
CA LYS A 310 -23.79 16.69 -1.24
C LYS A 310 -24.97 16.90 -0.27
N ARG A 311 -25.34 15.89 0.50
CA ARG A 311 -26.45 15.92 1.47
C ARG A 311 -26.22 16.98 2.56
N ASP A 312 -25.04 16.93 3.19
CA ASP A 312 -24.73 17.71 4.38
C ASP A 312 -23.94 19.01 4.06
N LYS A 313 -23.63 19.26 2.78
CA LYS A 313 -22.83 20.41 2.29
C LYS A 313 -21.49 20.56 3.01
N ILE A 314 -20.84 19.45 3.33
CA ILE A 314 -19.60 19.42 4.10
C ILE A 314 -18.39 19.69 3.19
N GLN A 315 -17.55 20.65 3.59
CA GLN A 315 -16.28 20.97 2.93
C GLN A 315 -15.09 20.64 3.84
N THR A 316 -14.93 19.36 4.17
CA THR A 316 -13.80 18.87 4.99
C THR A 316 -13.11 17.69 4.32
N TYR A 317 -11.80 17.57 4.59
CA TYR A 317 -11.01 16.42 4.14
C TYR A 317 -11.28 15.17 4.97
N SER A 318 -11.70 15.33 6.22
CA SER A 318 -12.03 14.22 7.13
C SER A 318 -13.53 14.18 7.40
N LEU A 319 -14.12 13.00 7.20
CA LEU A 319 -15.51 12.70 7.47
C LEU A 319 -15.56 11.55 8.49
N GLN A 320 -16.19 11.79 9.63
CA GLN A 320 -16.36 10.77 10.68
C GLN A 320 -17.73 10.12 10.55
N TYR A 321 -17.89 9.28 9.52
CA TYR A 321 -19.12 8.51 9.32
C TYR A 321 -18.82 7.02 9.31
N SER A 322 -19.80 6.25 9.80
CA SER A 322 -19.81 4.81 9.69
C SER A 322 -20.26 4.44 8.28
N TYR A 323 -19.35 3.93 7.44
CA TYR A 323 -19.72 3.45 6.10
C TYR A 323 -20.88 2.44 6.07
N PRO A 324 -20.98 1.44 6.98
CA PRO A 324 -22.17 0.58 7.02
C PRO A 324 -23.47 1.37 7.17
N THR A 325 -23.46 2.43 7.98
CA THR A 325 -24.61 3.31 8.16
C THR A 325 -24.88 4.12 6.89
N LEU A 326 -23.84 4.65 6.24
CA LEU A 326 -23.97 5.45 5.02
C LEU A 326 -24.58 4.66 3.85
N ILE A 327 -24.13 3.44 3.60
CA ILE A 327 -24.69 2.62 2.51
C ILE A 327 -26.16 2.28 2.78
N TYR A 328 -26.54 2.02 4.04
CA TYR A 328 -27.94 1.80 4.40
C TYR A 328 -28.79 3.06 4.25
N GLU A 329 -28.31 4.22 4.70
CA GLU A 329 -29.00 5.52 4.53
C GLU A 329 -29.17 5.84 3.05
N TYR A 330 -28.11 5.68 2.25
CA TYR A 330 -28.13 5.84 0.81
C TYR A 330 -29.21 4.97 0.16
N ALA A 331 -29.23 3.67 0.48
CA ALA A 331 -30.22 2.74 -0.05
C ALA A 331 -31.65 3.11 0.37
N LYS A 332 -31.82 3.54 1.63
CA LYS A 332 -33.13 3.92 2.18
C LYS A 332 -33.69 5.19 1.53
N GLU A 333 -32.89 6.24 1.41
CA GLU A 333 -33.32 7.53 0.86
C GLU A 333 -33.66 7.47 -0.62
N ASN A 334 -32.99 6.58 -1.37
CA ASN A 334 -33.25 6.37 -2.78
C ASN A 334 -34.31 5.27 -3.04
N GLY A 335 -34.90 4.67 -2.01
CA GLY A 335 -35.96 3.67 -2.16
C GLY A 335 -35.48 2.30 -2.68
N TYR A 336 -34.20 1.96 -2.51
CA TYR A 336 -33.59 0.72 -3.00
C TYR A 336 -33.66 -0.45 -2.02
N LEU A 337 -34.41 -0.34 -0.92
CA LEU A 337 -34.52 -1.39 0.08
C LEU A 337 -35.76 -2.25 -0.17
N THR A 338 -35.56 -3.53 -0.47
CA THR A 338 -36.63 -4.52 -0.65
C THR A 338 -36.53 -5.67 0.34
N ILE A 339 -37.61 -6.42 0.48
CA ILE A 339 -37.58 -7.72 1.17
C ILE A 339 -36.84 -8.71 0.25
N PRO A 340 -35.92 -9.54 0.79
CA PRO A 340 -35.20 -10.52 -0.01
C PRO A 340 -36.14 -11.52 -0.69
N ASN A 341 -36.01 -11.65 -2.01
CA ASN A 341 -36.31 -12.86 -2.74
C ASN A 341 -35.01 -13.68 -2.83
N TYR A 342 -34.88 -14.67 -1.97
CA TYR A 342 -33.61 -15.36 -1.77
C TYR A 342 -33.07 -16.14 -2.99
N GLU A 343 -33.94 -16.50 -3.94
CA GLU A 343 -33.54 -17.12 -5.21
C GLU A 343 -32.93 -16.09 -6.18
N LEU A 344 -33.52 -14.89 -6.26
CA LEU A 344 -33.16 -13.86 -7.23
C LEU A 344 -32.14 -12.84 -6.70
N ASP A 345 -31.99 -12.73 -5.39
CA ASP A 345 -31.14 -11.73 -4.74
C ASP A 345 -29.74 -12.29 -4.36
N SER A 346 -29.40 -13.47 -4.87
CA SER A 346 -28.07 -14.05 -4.76
C SER A 346 -26.99 -13.06 -5.24
N GLY A 347 -25.96 -12.84 -4.44
CA GLY A 347 -24.88 -11.88 -4.67
C GLY A 347 -25.14 -10.44 -4.18
N LYS A 348 -26.38 -10.11 -3.79
CA LYS A 348 -26.74 -8.75 -3.36
C LYS A 348 -26.31 -8.47 -1.92
N VAL A 349 -26.15 -7.19 -1.63
CA VAL A 349 -25.93 -6.69 -0.27
C VAL A 349 -27.22 -6.84 0.53
N PHE A 350 -27.13 -7.41 1.73
CA PHE A 350 -28.23 -7.44 2.68
C PHE A 350 -27.90 -6.65 3.95
N PHE A 351 -28.95 -6.18 4.62
CA PHE A 351 -28.91 -5.43 5.86
C PHE A 351 -29.72 -6.18 6.91
N ILE A 352 -29.16 -6.30 8.11
CA ILE A 352 -29.84 -6.81 9.29
C ILE A 352 -30.30 -5.62 10.12
N LEU A 353 -31.61 -5.55 10.36
CA LEU A 353 -32.23 -4.51 11.17
C LEU A 353 -32.81 -5.09 12.45
N GLN A 354 -32.65 -4.38 13.56
CA GLN A 354 -33.39 -4.61 14.80
C GLN A 354 -34.06 -3.29 15.22
N ASN A 355 -35.37 -3.30 15.41
CA ASN A 355 -36.17 -2.09 15.70
C ASN A 355 -35.88 -0.95 14.70
N ASP A 356 -35.88 -1.27 13.40
CA ASP A 356 -35.57 -0.38 12.28
C ASP A 356 -34.17 0.25 12.26
N LYS A 357 -33.26 -0.20 13.13
CA LYS A 357 -31.85 0.23 13.16
C LYS A 357 -30.96 -0.81 12.54
N LEU A 358 -30.02 -0.38 11.71
CA LEU A 358 -28.97 -1.23 11.16
C LEU A 358 -28.09 -1.77 12.28
N VAL A 359 -27.98 -3.09 12.38
CA VAL A 359 -27.11 -3.77 13.35
C VAL A 359 -25.98 -4.56 12.68
N ASN A 360 -26.18 -5.03 11.45
CA ASN A 360 -25.15 -5.68 10.65
C ASN A 360 -25.51 -5.67 9.16
N MET A 361 -24.62 -6.13 8.30
CA MET A 361 -24.84 -6.27 6.86
C MET A 361 -23.97 -7.39 6.28
N GLY A 362 -24.13 -7.72 5.02
CA GLY A 362 -23.30 -8.73 4.36
C GLY A 362 -23.69 -8.95 2.92
N ILE A 363 -23.27 -10.09 2.37
CA ILE A 363 -23.64 -10.54 1.02
C ILE A 363 -24.47 -11.82 1.12
N LEU A 364 -25.63 -11.82 0.46
CA LEU A 364 -26.51 -12.97 0.36
C LEU A 364 -25.94 -13.93 -0.69
N ILE A 365 -25.75 -15.21 -0.36
CA ILE A 365 -25.20 -16.19 -1.31
C ILE A 365 -26.32 -17.01 -1.94
N ASP A 366 -27.23 -17.53 -1.13
CA ASP A 366 -28.41 -18.28 -1.55
C ASP A 366 -29.46 -18.28 -0.43
N GLU A 367 -30.54 -19.04 -0.60
CA GLU A 367 -31.64 -19.20 0.37
C GLU A 367 -31.20 -19.55 1.79
N THR A 368 -30.08 -20.26 1.91
CA THR A 368 -29.61 -20.80 3.17
C THR A 368 -28.33 -20.13 3.66
N ASN A 369 -27.50 -19.60 2.76
CA ASN A 369 -26.14 -19.15 3.06
C ASN A 369 -25.97 -17.64 2.90
N PHE A 370 -25.26 -17.07 3.87
CA PHE A 370 -24.96 -15.65 3.97
C PHE A 370 -23.48 -15.49 4.31
N VAL A 371 -22.85 -14.41 3.86
CA VAL A 371 -21.54 -14.00 4.35
C VAL A 371 -21.66 -12.68 5.07
N VAL A 372 -21.48 -12.77 6.38
CA VAL A 372 -21.54 -11.70 7.36
C VAL A 372 -20.55 -12.05 8.47
N VAL A 373 -20.01 -11.06 9.16
CA VAL A 373 -19.16 -11.31 10.33
C VAL A 373 -20.03 -11.25 11.58
N LEU A 374 -20.15 -12.37 12.28
CA LEU A 374 -20.86 -12.52 13.55
C LEU A 374 -19.90 -12.42 14.74
N GLU A 375 -20.47 -12.27 15.94
CA GLU A 375 -19.69 -12.31 17.17
C GLU A 375 -19.11 -13.70 17.42
N GLY A 376 -17.82 -13.74 17.76
CA GLY A 376 -17.08 -14.99 17.96
C GLY A 376 -16.31 -15.46 16.73
N ASP A 377 -16.59 -14.90 15.55
CA ASP A 377 -15.84 -15.22 14.34
C ASP A 377 -14.37 -14.80 14.49
N ARG A 378 -13.49 -15.78 14.26
CA ARG A 378 -12.05 -15.55 14.15
C ARG A 378 -11.60 -15.51 12.68
N ARG A 379 -12.36 -16.17 11.81
CA ARG A 379 -12.08 -16.32 10.38
C ARG A 379 -13.36 -16.12 9.59
N LEU A 380 -13.22 -15.68 8.33
CA LEU A 380 -14.35 -15.45 7.44
C LEU A 380 -14.96 -16.78 7.02
N VAL A 381 -16.26 -16.92 7.28
CA VAL A 381 -17.05 -18.11 7.00
C VAL A 381 -18.40 -17.73 6.41
N ARG A 382 -19.14 -18.74 5.96
CA ARG A 382 -20.54 -18.62 5.61
C ARG A 382 -21.37 -18.97 6.83
N HIS A 383 -22.49 -18.31 6.98
CA HIS A 383 -23.47 -18.55 8.03
C HIS A 383 -24.80 -18.96 7.44
N THR A 384 -25.53 -19.78 8.18
CA THR A 384 -26.91 -20.11 7.82
C THR A 384 -27.86 -19.01 8.27
N LYS A 385 -29.06 -18.99 7.70
CA LYS A 385 -30.15 -18.12 8.17
C LYS A 385 -30.42 -18.30 9.67
N ASP A 386 -30.48 -19.54 10.14
CA ASP A 386 -30.74 -19.87 11.55
C ASP A 386 -29.66 -19.33 12.50
N GLU A 387 -28.38 -19.37 12.09
CA GLU A 387 -27.28 -18.80 12.87
C GLU A 387 -27.41 -17.28 13.01
N ILE A 388 -27.84 -16.61 11.93
CA ILE A 388 -28.09 -15.16 11.94
C ILE A 388 -29.29 -14.82 12.83
N GLU A 389 -30.40 -15.57 12.73
CA GLU A 389 -31.60 -15.38 13.55
C GLU A 389 -31.34 -15.64 15.04
N SER A 390 -30.50 -16.63 15.35
CA SER A 390 -30.03 -16.90 16.72
C SER A 390 -29.19 -15.76 17.28
N THR A 391 -28.34 -15.15 16.44
CA THR A 391 -27.47 -14.03 16.84
C THR A 391 -28.24 -12.72 16.99
N TYR A 392 -29.22 -12.47 16.11
CA TYR A 392 -30.02 -11.24 16.09
C TYR A 392 -31.51 -11.57 16.27
N PRO A 393 -32.01 -11.68 17.51
CA PRO A 393 -33.43 -11.95 17.75
C PRO A 393 -34.30 -10.83 17.19
N ASN A 394 -35.47 -11.18 16.65
CA ASN A 394 -36.44 -10.23 16.05
C ASN A 394 -35.86 -9.39 14.91
N LEU A 395 -34.97 -9.97 14.11
CA LEU A 395 -34.37 -9.27 12.98
C LEU A 395 -35.35 -9.06 11.82
N ILE A 396 -35.06 -8.06 11.01
CA ILE A 396 -35.63 -7.88 9.66
C ILE A 396 -34.46 -7.82 8.68
N ILE A 397 -34.50 -8.66 7.64
CA ILE A 397 -33.54 -8.60 6.53
C ILE A 397 -34.13 -7.74 5.42
N LYS A 398 -33.34 -6.78 4.93
CA LYS A 398 -33.59 -6.08 3.68
C LYS A 398 -32.42 -6.26 2.73
N VAL A 399 -32.65 -6.18 1.43
CA VAL A 399 -31.59 -6.24 0.42
C VAL A 399 -31.50 -4.94 -0.35
N LEU A 400 -30.30 -4.63 -0.83
CA LEU A 400 -30.03 -3.54 -1.75
C LEU A 400 -30.45 -3.97 -3.15
N ASN A 401 -31.45 -3.28 -3.72
CA ASN A 401 -31.91 -3.49 -5.08
C ASN A 401 -31.71 -2.22 -5.90
N THR A 402 -30.54 -2.10 -6.52
CA THR A 402 -30.21 -1.05 -7.47
C THR A 402 -30.75 -1.41 -8.86
N HIS A 403 -32.07 -1.31 -9.00
CA HIS A 403 -32.89 -1.55 -10.20
C HIS A 403 -32.79 -2.92 -10.90
#